data_AF-A0A4V1ZNF5-F1
#
_entry.id   AF-A0A4V1ZNF5-F1
#
_cell.length_a   1.000
_cell.length_b   1.000
_cell.length_c   1.000
_cell.angle_alpha   90.00
_cell.angle_beta   90.00
_cell.angle_gamma   90.00
#
_symmetry.space_group_name_H-M   'P 1'
#
loop_
_entity.id
_entity.type
_entity.pdbx_description
1 polymer ?
#
loop_
_entity_poly.entity_id
_entity_poly.type
_entity_poly.pdbx_seq_one_letter_code
_entity_poly.pdbx_strand_id
1 'polypeptide(L)'
;MAVVHQIREAFTFDDVLLKPGLSDILPSDADIRSRATRTVALNIPIMASAMDTVTEANMAIAMAQAGGLGVIHRNFDPEGQAAQVRQVKKYESGMVVNPLTIGPDAKLSEALALMNEHGFSGIPVVTGASPNVPGKLVGILTNRDVRFATNPDQKISELMTHENLVTVRQGVDQDEAKRMLHKHRIEKLLVVDDQYRCVGLITVKDMDKAVAHPLASKDAQGRLRVAAATTVGDGGFERTERLIDAGVDIIVVDTAHGHSTRVLEAVNRIKRISNTVQVIAGNVATTEATQALIDAGADAVKVGIGPGSICTTRIVAGVGVPQLTAIMDAVEAAKKADIPVIADGGIKFSGDLAKALAAGADIAMVGSLLAGTDETPGEVFLWQGRSYKAYRGMGSVGAMARGSADRYFQQDIKDTLKLVPEGIEGQVAYKGPVGNVVHQLAGGLRAAMGYVGARNLAEFSEKAEFVRITSAGLRESHVHDVTITRESPNYPGGR
;
A
#
# COMPACT_ATOMS: atom_id res chain seq x y z
N MET A 1 -31.01 6.51 36.18
CA MET A 1 -31.62 7.59 35.39
C MET A 1 -31.28 7.34 33.93
N ALA A 2 -32.29 7.13 33.08
CA ALA A 2 -32.06 6.98 31.65
C ALA A 2 -31.60 8.33 31.11
N VAL A 3 -30.36 8.40 30.62
CA VAL A 3 -29.88 9.57 29.90
C VAL A 3 -30.64 9.57 28.57
N VAL A 4 -31.62 10.46 28.45
CA VAL A 4 -32.18 10.81 27.14
C VAL A 4 -31.07 11.55 26.42
N HIS A 5 -30.24 10.80 25.68
CA HIS A 5 -29.17 11.39 24.89
C HIS A 5 -29.79 12.27 23.80
N GLN A 6 -29.46 13.55 23.81
CA GLN A 6 -29.66 14.40 22.65
C GLN A 6 -28.94 13.74 21.46
N ILE A 7 -29.69 13.42 20.41
CA ILE A 7 -29.13 12.81 19.20
C ILE A 7 -28.21 13.86 18.56
N ARG A 8 -26.92 13.58 18.53
CA ARG A 8 -25.91 14.45 17.91
C ARG A 8 -26.11 14.47 16.39
N GLU A 9 -26.10 15.66 15.81
CA GLU A 9 -26.03 15.84 14.36
C GLU A 9 -24.62 15.48 13.86
N ALA A 10 -24.55 14.71 12.77
CA ALA A 10 -23.30 14.22 12.18
C ALA A 10 -23.41 14.19 10.65
N PHE A 11 -22.28 14.36 9.97
CA PHE A 11 -22.22 14.62 8.53
C PHE A 11 -21.30 13.63 7.81
N THR A 12 -21.64 13.34 6.56
CA THR A 12 -20.80 12.66 5.58
C THR A 12 -20.32 13.63 4.50
N PHE A 13 -19.56 13.14 3.52
CA PHE A 13 -18.99 13.98 2.46
C PHE A 13 -20.04 14.69 1.60
N ASP A 14 -21.18 14.04 1.37
CA ASP A 14 -22.28 14.57 0.54
C ASP A 14 -23.08 15.69 1.24
N ASP A 15 -22.93 15.86 2.56
CA ASP A 15 -23.66 16.89 3.31
C ASP A 15 -22.92 18.24 3.30
N VAL A 16 -21.72 18.31 2.72
CA VAL A 16 -20.87 19.50 2.77
C VAL A 16 -20.13 19.79 1.46
N LEU A 17 -19.75 21.06 1.29
CA LEU A 17 -18.77 21.54 0.30
C LEU A 17 -17.62 22.25 1.00
N LEU A 18 -16.45 22.32 0.33
CA LEU A 18 -15.38 23.21 0.73
C LEU A 18 -15.65 24.62 0.20
N LYS A 19 -15.59 25.62 1.06
CA LYS A 19 -15.72 27.02 0.69
C LYS A 19 -14.43 27.50 0.00
N PRO A 20 -14.50 28.11 -1.19
CA PRO A 20 -13.33 28.72 -1.80
C PRO A 20 -12.74 29.83 -0.93
N GLY A 21 -11.42 29.94 -0.93
CA GLY A 21 -10.64 30.92 -0.18
C GLY A 21 -9.80 31.82 -1.08
N LEU A 22 -9.11 32.80 -0.50
CA LEU A 22 -8.08 33.55 -1.21
C LEU A 22 -6.94 32.61 -1.57
N SER A 23 -6.54 32.59 -2.84
CA SER A 23 -5.47 31.72 -3.33
C SER A 23 -4.43 32.50 -4.12
N ASP A 24 -3.16 32.31 -3.77
CA ASP A 24 -1.98 32.82 -4.45
C ASP A 24 -1.14 31.69 -5.06
N ILE A 25 -1.71 30.48 -5.17
CA ILE A 25 -1.04 29.28 -5.67
C ILE A 25 -1.72 28.71 -6.91
N LEU A 26 -0.95 28.04 -7.75
CA LEU A 26 -1.50 27.17 -8.79
C LEU A 26 -1.60 25.72 -8.28
N PRO A 27 -2.61 24.94 -8.73
CA PRO A 27 -2.72 23.52 -8.37
C PRO A 27 -1.47 22.68 -8.67
N SER A 28 -0.71 23.04 -9.70
CA SER A 28 0.57 22.38 -10.05
C SER A 28 1.60 22.48 -8.94
N ASP A 29 1.54 23.57 -8.16
CA ASP A 29 2.56 23.93 -7.17
C ASP A 29 2.22 23.40 -5.78
N ALA A 30 0.99 22.89 -5.59
CA ALA A 30 0.52 22.34 -4.33
C ALA A 30 1.34 21.10 -3.91
N ASP A 31 1.82 21.05 -2.68
CA ASP A 31 2.49 19.88 -2.13
C ASP A 31 1.50 18.95 -1.42
N ILE A 32 1.25 17.79 -2.01
CA ILE A 32 0.33 16.78 -1.46
C ILE A 32 1.04 15.68 -0.66
N ARG A 33 2.35 15.81 -0.41
CA ARG A 33 3.10 14.85 0.39
C ARG A 33 2.52 14.80 1.81
N SER A 34 2.48 13.61 2.38
CA SER A 34 1.89 13.35 3.69
C SER A 34 2.62 12.21 4.39
N ARG A 35 2.03 11.67 5.47
CA ARG A 35 2.61 10.60 6.28
C ARG A 35 1.57 9.53 6.61
N ALA A 36 1.93 8.27 6.37
CA ALA A 36 1.11 7.12 6.75
C ALA A 36 1.23 6.79 8.24
N THR A 37 2.37 7.10 8.84
CA THR A 37 2.68 6.95 10.27
C THR A 37 3.68 8.03 10.67
N ARG A 38 4.07 8.09 11.94
CA ARG A 38 5.06 9.06 12.42
C ARG A 38 6.37 9.07 11.62
N THR A 39 6.84 7.91 11.14
CA THR A 39 8.13 7.80 10.43
C THR A 39 8.01 7.48 8.94
N VAL A 40 6.83 7.12 8.44
CA VAL A 40 6.62 6.75 7.04
C VAL A 40 5.92 7.87 6.29
N ALA A 41 6.71 8.64 5.54
CA ALA A 41 6.20 9.63 4.59
C ALA A 41 5.74 8.97 3.28
N LEU A 42 4.72 9.55 2.65
CA LEU A 42 4.21 9.18 1.33
C LEU A 42 4.19 10.41 0.40
N ASN A 43 4.45 10.18 -0.88
CA ASN A 43 4.45 11.25 -1.88
C ASN A 43 3.05 11.58 -2.40
N ILE A 44 2.10 10.66 -2.23
CA ILE A 44 0.67 10.88 -2.43
C ILE A 44 -0.10 10.38 -1.20
N PRO A 45 -1.17 11.07 -0.77
CA PRO A 45 -1.86 10.75 0.48
C PRO A 45 -2.91 9.64 0.30
N ILE A 46 -2.54 8.56 -0.39
CA ILE A 46 -3.46 7.50 -0.83
C ILE A 46 -2.88 6.13 -0.50
N MET A 47 -3.70 5.30 0.13
CA MET A 47 -3.42 3.89 0.42
C MET A 47 -4.45 2.97 -0.22
N ALA A 48 -4.01 1.83 -0.78
CA ALA A 48 -4.92 0.79 -1.23
C ALA A 48 -5.35 -0.12 -0.06
N SER A 49 -6.64 -0.41 0.03
CA SER A 49 -7.24 -1.13 1.16
C SER A 49 -6.83 -2.61 1.24
N ALA A 50 -6.81 -3.15 2.46
CA ALA A 50 -6.45 -4.53 2.78
C ALA A 50 -7.56 -5.54 2.43
N MET A 51 -7.86 -5.68 1.14
CA MET A 51 -8.94 -6.53 0.66
C MET A 51 -8.46 -7.49 -0.44
N ASP A 52 -9.02 -8.70 -0.45
CA ASP A 52 -8.68 -9.76 -1.42
C ASP A 52 -9.13 -9.51 -2.86
N THR A 53 -9.85 -8.42 -3.08
CA THR A 53 -10.23 -7.91 -4.40
C THR A 53 -9.60 -6.55 -4.70
N VAL A 54 -8.61 -6.12 -3.89
CA VAL A 54 -7.93 -4.84 -4.07
C VAL A 54 -6.41 -5.01 -4.03
N THR A 55 -5.83 -5.56 -2.95
CA THR A 55 -4.39 -5.42 -2.73
C THR A 55 -3.65 -6.73 -2.47
N GLU A 56 -2.94 -7.18 -3.50
CA GLU A 56 -1.83 -8.14 -3.45
C GLU A 56 -0.53 -7.46 -3.91
N ALA A 57 0.55 -8.21 -4.16
CA ALA A 57 1.86 -7.64 -4.49
C ALA A 57 1.82 -6.68 -5.69
N ASN A 58 1.09 -6.99 -6.77
CA ASN A 58 1.03 -6.14 -7.96
C ASN A 58 0.46 -4.75 -7.66
N MET A 59 -0.68 -4.69 -6.96
CA MET A 59 -1.27 -3.42 -6.50
C MET A 59 -0.32 -2.70 -5.53
N ALA A 60 0.28 -3.41 -4.57
CA ALA A 60 1.21 -2.80 -3.62
C ALA A 60 2.45 -2.19 -4.31
N ILE A 61 3.01 -2.88 -5.30
CA ILE A 61 4.11 -2.37 -6.14
C ILE A 61 3.67 -1.11 -6.87
N ALA A 62 2.54 -1.16 -7.59
CA ALA A 62 2.07 -0.03 -8.39
C ALA A 62 1.74 1.20 -7.54
N MET A 63 1.11 1.00 -6.37
CA MET A 63 0.86 2.07 -5.41
C MET A 63 2.17 2.66 -4.86
N ALA A 64 3.12 1.81 -4.46
CA ALA A 64 4.41 2.29 -3.97
C ALA A 64 5.16 3.06 -5.06
N GLN A 65 5.18 2.60 -6.31
CA GLN A 65 5.78 3.30 -7.45
C GLN A 65 5.11 4.66 -7.74
N ALA A 66 3.79 4.75 -7.57
CA ALA A 66 3.05 6.01 -7.70
C ALA A 66 3.27 6.96 -6.51
N GLY A 67 3.93 6.50 -5.43
CA GLY A 67 4.25 7.27 -4.23
C GLY A 67 3.29 7.09 -3.06
N GLY A 68 2.33 6.17 -3.19
CA GLY A 68 1.38 5.78 -2.13
C GLY A 68 1.84 4.52 -1.43
N LEU A 69 0.89 3.75 -0.91
CA LEU A 69 1.17 2.48 -0.22
C LEU A 69 0.04 1.46 -0.46
N GLY A 70 0.38 0.19 -0.64
CA GLY A 70 -0.60 -0.90 -0.60
C GLY A 70 -0.55 -1.66 0.71
N VAL A 71 -1.72 -2.05 1.23
CA VAL A 71 -1.84 -2.96 2.38
C VAL A 71 -2.21 -4.36 1.91
N ILE A 72 -1.30 -5.32 2.00
CA ILE A 72 -1.58 -6.72 1.65
C ILE A 72 -2.62 -7.29 2.63
N HIS A 73 -3.71 -7.82 2.09
CA HIS A 73 -4.77 -8.44 2.90
C HIS A 73 -4.32 -9.74 3.59
N ARG A 74 -5.13 -10.24 4.52
CA ARG A 74 -4.81 -11.41 5.35
C ARG A 74 -5.56 -12.71 5.04
N ASN A 75 -6.36 -12.74 3.97
CA ASN A 75 -6.99 -13.98 3.45
C ASN A 75 -6.01 -14.99 2.80
N PHE A 76 -4.71 -14.87 3.10
CA PHE A 76 -3.70 -15.89 2.84
C PHE A 76 -3.39 -16.64 4.14
N ASP A 77 -2.79 -17.82 4.04
CA ASP A 77 -2.01 -18.33 5.17
C ASP A 77 -0.87 -17.34 5.52
N PRO A 78 -0.31 -17.38 6.75
CA PRO A 78 0.74 -16.46 7.17
C PRO A 78 1.97 -16.43 6.25
N GLU A 79 2.37 -17.57 5.68
CA GLU A 79 3.54 -17.67 4.82
C GLU A 79 3.27 -17.10 3.42
N GLY A 80 2.10 -17.39 2.86
CA GLY A 80 1.63 -16.83 1.59
C GLY A 80 1.57 -15.30 1.64
N GLN A 81 1.09 -14.71 2.75
CA GLN A 81 1.09 -13.27 2.93
C GLN A 81 2.52 -12.69 3.04
N ALA A 82 3.40 -13.35 3.79
CA ALA A 82 4.81 -12.98 3.90
C ALA A 82 5.53 -13.06 2.54
N ALA A 83 5.16 -14.04 1.69
CA ALA A 83 5.69 -14.15 0.33
C ALA A 83 5.29 -12.96 -0.56
N GLN A 84 4.05 -12.47 -0.45
CA GLN A 84 3.61 -11.24 -1.13
C GLN A 84 4.44 -10.03 -0.70
N VAL A 85 4.69 -9.87 0.62
CA VAL A 85 5.57 -8.81 1.14
C VAL A 85 6.96 -8.92 0.53
N ARG A 86 7.59 -10.10 0.56
CA ARG A 86 8.92 -10.32 -0.02
C ARG A 86 8.96 -10.01 -1.51
N GLN A 87 7.90 -10.31 -2.26
CA GLN A 87 7.79 -9.97 -3.67
C GLN A 87 7.84 -8.46 -3.89
N VAL A 88 7.12 -7.67 -3.08
CA VAL A 88 7.17 -6.20 -3.15
C VAL A 88 8.57 -5.68 -2.79
N LYS A 89 9.14 -6.14 -1.67
CA LYS A 89 10.46 -5.68 -1.19
C LYS A 89 11.61 -6.03 -2.14
N LYS A 90 11.46 -7.07 -2.97
CA LYS A 90 12.44 -7.50 -3.99
C LYS A 90 12.19 -6.88 -5.37
N TYR A 91 11.07 -6.19 -5.59
CA TYR A 91 10.69 -5.72 -6.92
C TYR A 91 11.61 -4.61 -7.43
N GLU A 92 11.92 -3.66 -6.56
CA GLU A 92 12.97 -2.66 -6.76
C GLU A 92 13.83 -2.67 -5.53
N SER A 93 15.14 -2.79 -5.73
CA SER A 93 16.13 -2.57 -4.68
C SER A 93 17.22 -1.73 -5.30
N GLY A 94 17.49 -0.54 -4.75
CA GLY A 94 18.58 0.30 -5.26
C GLY A 94 19.92 -0.45 -5.33
N MET A 95 20.13 -1.37 -4.38
CA MET A 95 21.19 -2.38 -4.39
C MET A 95 20.61 -3.68 -3.81
N VAL A 96 20.81 -4.80 -4.49
CA VAL A 96 20.50 -6.13 -3.97
C VAL A 96 21.59 -6.49 -2.95
N VAL A 97 21.24 -6.54 -1.66
CA VAL A 97 22.15 -6.96 -0.58
C VAL A 97 22.14 -8.49 -0.50
N ASN A 98 23.31 -9.10 -0.31
CA ASN A 98 23.48 -10.56 -0.28
C ASN A 98 22.82 -11.24 -1.50
N PRO A 99 23.28 -10.90 -2.72
CA PRO A 99 22.71 -11.48 -3.92
C PRO A 99 22.87 -13.00 -3.91
N LEU A 100 21.96 -13.72 -4.57
CA LEU A 100 22.15 -15.13 -4.85
C LEU A 100 23.43 -15.29 -5.67
N THR A 101 24.30 -16.20 -5.25
CA THR A 101 25.60 -16.45 -5.87
C THR A 101 25.73 -17.92 -6.25
N ILE A 102 26.62 -18.22 -7.20
CA ILE A 102 26.90 -19.59 -7.63
C ILE A 102 28.40 -19.89 -7.58
N GLY A 103 28.76 -21.17 -7.43
CA GLY A 103 30.15 -21.62 -7.43
C GLY A 103 30.73 -21.75 -8.85
N PRO A 104 32.05 -21.62 -9.03
CA PRO A 104 32.68 -21.79 -10.35
C PRO A 104 32.59 -23.22 -10.89
N ASP A 105 32.51 -24.22 -10.01
CA ASP A 105 32.41 -25.64 -10.40
C ASP A 105 30.97 -26.14 -10.62
N ALA A 106 29.96 -25.29 -10.35
CA ALA A 106 28.57 -25.64 -10.60
C ALA A 106 28.31 -25.78 -12.11
N LYS A 107 27.27 -26.54 -12.44
CA LYS A 107 26.90 -26.86 -13.83
C LYS A 107 26.05 -25.76 -14.46
N LEU A 108 26.09 -25.65 -15.78
CA LEU A 108 25.20 -24.77 -16.55
C LEU A 108 23.72 -25.04 -16.24
N SER A 109 23.32 -26.32 -16.11
CA SER A 109 21.95 -26.70 -15.77
C SER A 109 21.47 -26.12 -14.42
N GLU A 110 22.34 -26.11 -13.42
CA GLU A 110 22.07 -25.53 -12.10
C GLU A 110 21.94 -24.01 -12.18
N ALA A 111 22.82 -23.34 -12.94
CA ALA A 111 22.74 -21.91 -13.18
C ALA A 111 21.44 -21.52 -13.89
N LEU A 112 21.06 -22.24 -14.97
CA LEU A 112 19.82 -21.99 -15.71
C LEU A 112 18.58 -22.23 -14.86
N ALA A 113 18.58 -23.25 -13.99
CA ALA A 113 17.50 -23.48 -13.03
C ALA A 113 17.36 -22.27 -12.09
N LEU A 114 18.45 -21.82 -11.48
CA LEU A 114 18.49 -20.64 -10.61
C LEU A 114 18.01 -19.35 -11.31
N MET A 115 18.46 -19.13 -12.55
CA MET A 115 18.05 -17.98 -13.36
C MET A 115 16.57 -18.02 -13.71
N ASN A 116 16.02 -19.18 -14.06
CA ASN A 116 14.61 -19.35 -14.40
C ASN A 116 13.70 -19.27 -13.16
N GLU A 117 14.09 -19.92 -12.07
CA GLU A 117 13.32 -19.95 -10.82
C GLU A 117 13.12 -18.55 -10.24
N HIS A 118 14.15 -17.70 -10.33
CA HIS A 118 14.11 -16.36 -9.74
C HIS A 118 14.01 -15.23 -10.78
N GLY A 119 13.97 -15.55 -12.08
CA GLY A 119 13.87 -14.57 -13.16
C GLY A 119 15.06 -13.62 -13.28
N PHE A 120 16.26 -14.07 -12.90
CA PHE A 120 17.48 -13.26 -12.93
C PHE A 120 18.22 -13.36 -14.26
N SER A 121 18.69 -12.23 -14.78
CA SER A 121 19.49 -12.17 -16.00
C SER A 121 21.01 -12.26 -15.75
N GLY A 122 21.43 -12.50 -14.51
CA GLY A 122 22.83 -12.74 -14.17
C GLY A 122 23.07 -12.91 -12.67
N ILE A 123 24.11 -13.67 -12.35
CA ILE A 123 24.42 -14.21 -11.02
C ILE A 123 25.93 -14.02 -10.75
N PRO A 124 26.33 -13.41 -9.62
CA PRO A 124 27.73 -13.36 -9.20
C PRO A 124 28.28 -14.77 -8.93
N VAL A 125 29.51 -15.02 -9.39
CA VAL A 125 30.23 -16.27 -9.14
C VAL A 125 31.23 -16.06 -8.02
N VAL A 126 31.16 -16.89 -6.99
CA VAL A 126 31.97 -16.75 -5.77
C VAL A 126 32.60 -18.07 -5.34
N THR A 127 33.71 -17.99 -4.61
CA THR A 127 34.34 -19.13 -3.93
C THR A 127 34.25 -18.99 -2.42
N GLY A 128 34.05 -20.12 -1.73
CA GLY A 128 34.05 -20.16 -0.25
C GLY A 128 32.84 -19.49 0.40
N ALA A 129 31.73 -19.34 -0.33
CA ALA A 129 30.47 -18.90 0.26
C ALA A 129 29.95 -19.98 1.22
N SER A 130 29.44 -19.56 2.37
CA SER A 130 28.74 -20.42 3.32
C SER A 130 27.48 -19.72 3.82
N PRO A 131 26.55 -20.43 4.48
CA PRO A 131 25.38 -19.79 5.06
C PRO A 131 25.80 -18.62 5.97
N ASN A 132 25.38 -17.41 5.62
CA ASN A 132 25.69 -16.12 6.28
C ASN A 132 27.10 -15.53 6.07
N VAL A 133 27.97 -16.13 5.26
CA VAL A 133 29.27 -15.54 4.89
C VAL A 133 29.35 -15.32 3.38
N PRO A 134 29.43 -14.06 2.91
CA PRO A 134 29.62 -13.76 1.50
C PRO A 134 30.91 -14.39 0.97
N GLY A 135 30.83 -15.07 -0.18
CA GLY A 135 32.00 -15.66 -0.83
C GLY A 135 32.89 -14.61 -1.49
N LYS A 136 34.16 -14.96 -1.72
CA LYS A 136 35.09 -14.13 -2.49
C LYS A 136 34.64 -14.10 -3.96
N LEU A 137 34.49 -12.90 -4.53
CA LEU A 137 34.04 -12.73 -5.91
C LEU A 137 35.13 -13.22 -6.88
N VAL A 138 34.74 -14.10 -7.81
CA VAL A 138 35.64 -14.65 -8.86
C VAL A 138 35.09 -14.47 -10.27
N GLY A 139 33.82 -14.10 -10.44
CA GLY A 139 33.23 -13.88 -11.76
C GLY A 139 31.80 -13.39 -11.71
N ILE A 140 31.20 -13.22 -12.89
CA ILE A 140 29.77 -13.04 -13.08
C ILE A 140 29.30 -13.85 -14.29
N LEU A 141 28.18 -14.54 -14.14
CA LEU A 141 27.50 -15.22 -15.22
C LEU A 141 26.27 -14.41 -15.61
N THR A 142 26.08 -14.13 -16.89
CA THR A 142 24.94 -13.35 -17.40
C THR A 142 24.17 -14.13 -18.46
N ASN A 143 22.97 -13.65 -18.78
CA ASN A 143 22.16 -14.26 -19.83
C ASN A 143 22.87 -14.26 -21.20
N ARG A 144 23.84 -13.36 -21.43
CA ARG A 144 24.63 -13.34 -22.68
C ARG A 144 25.59 -14.53 -22.76
N ASP A 145 26.16 -14.92 -21.63
CA ASP A 145 27.18 -15.97 -21.55
C ASP A 145 26.57 -17.37 -21.76
N VAL A 146 25.33 -17.56 -21.29
CA VAL A 146 24.63 -18.86 -21.37
C VAL A 146 23.75 -19.02 -22.62
N ARG A 147 23.44 -17.94 -23.35
CA ARG A 147 22.44 -17.93 -24.43
C ARG A 147 22.68 -18.96 -25.53
N PHE A 148 23.95 -19.24 -25.82
CA PHE A 148 24.37 -20.17 -26.88
C PHE A 148 25.08 -21.41 -26.34
N ALA A 149 25.14 -21.56 -25.01
CA ALA A 149 25.73 -22.73 -24.39
C ALA A 149 24.76 -23.92 -24.48
N THR A 150 25.20 -25.02 -25.08
CA THR A 150 24.35 -26.18 -25.38
C THR A 150 24.61 -27.38 -24.48
N ASN A 151 25.77 -27.43 -23.80
CA ASN A 151 26.14 -28.53 -22.91
C ASN A 151 25.68 -28.24 -21.46
N PRO A 152 24.67 -28.94 -20.93
CA PRO A 152 24.16 -28.70 -19.58
C PRO A 152 25.16 -29.01 -18.45
N ASP A 153 26.15 -29.87 -18.72
CA ASP A 153 27.17 -30.27 -17.75
C ASP A 153 28.42 -29.37 -17.78
N GLN A 154 28.45 -28.37 -18.67
CA GLN A 154 29.56 -27.42 -18.74
C GLN A 154 29.69 -26.64 -17.43
N LYS A 155 30.92 -26.46 -16.94
CA LYS A 155 31.19 -25.72 -15.72
C LYS A 155 31.01 -24.22 -15.91
N ILE A 156 30.52 -23.54 -14.88
CA ILE A 156 30.33 -22.09 -14.89
C ILE A 156 31.65 -21.33 -15.07
N SER A 157 32.76 -21.85 -14.53
CA SER A 157 34.09 -21.25 -14.69
C SER A 157 34.53 -21.09 -16.14
N GLU A 158 34.01 -21.92 -17.06
CA GLU A 158 34.32 -21.86 -18.49
C GLU A 158 33.46 -20.84 -19.26
N LEU A 159 32.32 -20.42 -18.67
CA LEU A 159 31.35 -19.53 -19.30
C LEU A 159 31.35 -18.13 -18.67
N MET A 160 31.71 -18.00 -17.40
CA MET A 160 31.63 -16.74 -16.66
C MET A 160 32.65 -15.71 -17.17
N THR A 161 32.27 -14.45 -17.07
CA THR A 161 33.24 -13.35 -17.13
C THR A 161 34.03 -13.35 -15.82
N HIS A 162 35.36 -13.45 -15.89
CA HIS A 162 36.25 -13.48 -14.73
C HIS A 162 37.40 -12.46 -14.82
N GLU A 163 37.70 -11.97 -16.02
CA GLU A 163 38.67 -10.90 -16.23
C GLU A 163 38.00 -9.52 -16.22
N ASN A 164 38.73 -8.49 -15.76
CA ASN A 164 38.29 -7.09 -15.78
C ASN A 164 36.91 -6.86 -15.14
N LEU A 165 36.60 -7.61 -14.07
CA LEU A 165 35.36 -7.44 -13.31
C LEU A 165 35.24 -6.00 -12.80
N VAL A 166 34.21 -5.31 -13.25
CA VAL A 166 33.90 -3.96 -12.80
C VAL A 166 33.17 -4.07 -11.47
N THR A 167 33.81 -3.57 -10.42
CA THR A 167 33.30 -3.61 -9.05
C THR A 167 33.26 -2.22 -8.44
N VAL A 168 32.41 -2.06 -7.42
CA VAL A 168 32.35 -0.87 -6.56
C VAL A 168 32.31 -1.29 -5.11
N ARG A 169 32.61 -0.36 -4.21
CA ARG A 169 32.51 -0.59 -2.76
C ARG A 169 31.11 -0.31 -2.25
N GLN A 170 30.80 -0.87 -1.08
CA GLN A 170 29.57 -0.55 -0.37
C GLN A 170 29.50 0.96 -0.08
N GLY A 171 28.33 1.56 -0.27
CA GLY A 171 28.12 3.01 -0.10
C GLY A 171 28.43 3.86 -1.34
N VAL A 172 28.64 3.24 -2.51
CA VAL A 172 28.73 3.97 -3.78
C VAL A 172 27.46 4.79 -4.01
N ASP A 173 27.64 6.02 -4.48
CA ASP A 173 26.52 6.88 -4.84
C ASP A 173 25.80 6.38 -6.11
N GLN A 174 24.51 6.67 -6.24
CA GLN A 174 23.73 6.24 -7.41
C GLN A 174 24.24 6.85 -8.71
N ASP A 175 24.69 8.10 -8.71
CA ASP A 175 25.20 8.74 -9.93
C ASP A 175 26.58 8.20 -10.30
N GLU A 176 27.39 7.82 -9.32
CA GLU A 176 28.62 7.08 -9.59
C GLU A 176 28.34 5.68 -10.15
N ALA A 177 27.36 4.95 -9.60
CA ALA A 177 26.94 3.66 -10.13
C ALA A 177 26.44 3.78 -11.59
N LYS A 178 25.63 4.82 -11.91
CA LYS A 178 25.23 5.17 -13.29
C LYS A 178 26.44 5.35 -14.19
N ARG A 179 27.39 6.16 -13.75
CA ARG A 179 28.61 6.46 -14.51
C ARG A 179 29.41 5.19 -14.78
N MET A 180 29.55 4.30 -13.81
CA MET A 180 30.28 3.04 -13.96
C MET A 180 29.60 2.10 -14.95
N LEU A 181 28.28 1.90 -14.83
CA LEU A 181 27.49 1.07 -15.76
C LEU A 181 27.59 1.61 -17.19
N HIS A 182 27.45 2.94 -17.37
CA HIS A 182 27.54 3.58 -18.69
C HIS A 182 28.96 3.51 -19.29
N LYS A 183 29.98 3.86 -18.51
CA LYS A 183 31.40 3.86 -18.95
C LYS A 183 31.84 2.47 -19.42
N HIS A 184 31.46 1.43 -18.68
CA HIS A 184 31.85 0.06 -18.97
C HIS A 184 30.84 -0.68 -19.85
N ARG A 185 29.69 -0.06 -20.20
CA ARG A 185 28.62 -0.62 -21.04
C ARG A 185 28.10 -1.97 -20.53
N ILE A 186 27.96 -2.07 -19.21
CA ILE A 186 27.49 -3.27 -18.50
C ILE A 186 26.13 -3.01 -17.87
N GLU A 187 25.33 -4.06 -17.70
CA GLU A 187 23.98 -3.98 -17.14
C GLU A 187 23.92 -4.25 -15.63
N LYS A 188 25.03 -4.75 -15.06
CA LYS A 188 25.15 -5.20 -13.68
C LYS A 188 26.47 -4.71 -13.11
N LEU A 189 26.44 -4.20 -11.89
CA LEU A 189 27.60 -3.70 -11.17
C LEU A 189 27.73 -4.45 -9.84
N LEU A 190 28.86 -5.14 -9.66
CA LEU A 190 29.14 -5.97 -8.50
C LEU A 190 29.62 -5.10 -7.34
N VAL A 191 29.08 -5.32 -6.15
CA VAL A 191 29.46 -4.58 -4.95
C VAL A 191 30.27 -5.50 -4.04
N VAL A 192 31.50 -5.09 -3.72
CA VAL A 192 32.43 -5.86 -2.91
C VAL A 192 32.84 -5.12 -1.63
N ASP A 193 33.21 -5.89 -0.60
CA ASP A 193 33.82 -5.36 0.62
C ASP A 193 35.36 -5.26 0.49
N ASP A 194 36.03 -4.88 1.58
CA ASP A 194 37.48 -4.75 1.66
C ASP A 194 38.23 -6.07 1.43
N GLN A 195 37.59 -7.21 1.67
CA GLN A 195 38.15 -8.55 1.44
C GLN A 195 37.79 -9.10 0.06
N TYR A 196 37.20 -8.28 -0.82
CA TYR A 196 36.74 -8.65 -2.16
C TYR A 196 35.65 -9.73 -2.16
N ARG A 197 34.83 -9.76 -1.10
CA ARG A 197 33.65 -10.63 -1.02
C ARG A 197 32.45 -9.95 -1.65
N CYS A 198 31.60 -10.71 -2.35
CA CYS A 198 30.43 -10.18 -3.05
C CYS A 198 29.31 -9.87 -2.05
N VAL A 199 29.16 -8.60 -1.68
CA VAL A 199 28.15 -8.15 -0.69
C VAL A 199 26.90 -7.55 -1.34
N GLY A 200 26.96 -7.22 -2.63
CA GLY A 200 25.81 -6.65 -3.32
C GLY A 200 25.86 -6.69 -4.85
N LEU A 201 24.73 -6.36 -5.48
CA LEU A 201 24.57 -6.24 -6.93
C LEU A 201 23.65 -5.05 -7.26
N ILE A 202 24.07 -4.16 -8.16
CA ILE A 202 23.27 -3.07 -8.71
C ILE A 202 22.94 -3.38 -10.17
N THR A 203 21.69 -3.15 -10.60
CA THR A 203 21.25 -3.44 -11.97
C THR A 203 20.73 -2.18 -12.67
N VAL A 204 20.96 -2.08 -13.99
CA VAL A 204 20.38 -1.00 -14.82
C VAL A 204 18.86 -0.99 -14.75
N LYS A 205 18.23 -2.17 -14.66
CA LYS A 205 16.78 -2.31 -14.54
C LYS A 205 16.22 -1.58 -13.31
N ASP A 206 16.89 -1.65 -12.17
CA ASP A 206 16.45 -0.93 -10.95
C ASP A 206 16.55 0.60 -11.12
N MET A 207 17.50 1.05 -11.95
CA MET A 207 17.75 2.46 -12.19
C MET A 207 16.77 3.06 -13.19
N ASP A 208 16.45 2.31 -14.25
CA ASP A 208 15.38 2.67 -15.20
C ASP A 208 14.04 2.81 -14.48
N LYS A 209 13.74 1.89 -13.54
CA LYS A 209 12.55 1.98 -12.69
C LYS A 209 12.56 3.22 -11.80
N ALA A 210 13.70 3.57 -11.21
CA ALA A 210 13.81 4.79 -10.40
C ALA A 210 13.58 6.07 -11.22
N VAL A 211 13.99 6.09 -12.49
CA VAL A 211 13.72 7.21 -13.42
C VAL A 211 12.24 7.24 -13.84
N ALA A 212 11.65 6.07 -14.12
CA ALA A 212 10.24 5.97 -14.50
C ALA A 212 9.27 6.34 -13.35
N HIS A 213 9.69 6.11 -12.10
CA HIS A 213 8.88 6.32 -10.91
C HIS A 213 9.60 7.22 -9.88
N PRO A 214 9.78 8.52 -10.19
CA PRO A 214 10.55 9.44 -9.34
C PRO A 214 9.86 9.72 -7.99
N LEU A 215 8.54 9.52 -7.92
CA LEU A 215 7.75 9.68 -6.69
C LEU A 215 7.62 8.38 -5.88
N ALA A 216 8.35 7.31 -6.24
CA ALA A 216 8.20 6.03 -5.58
C ALA A 216 8.45 6.11 -4.06
N SER A 217 7.55 5.50 -3.29
CA SER A 217 7.65 5.35 -1.84
C SER A 217 8.63 4.22 -1.52
N LYS A 218 9.84 4.60 -1.07
CA LYS A 218 10.95 3.69 -0.79
C LYS A 218 11.40 3.77 0.67
N ASP A 219 11.90 2.65 1.18
CA ASP A 219 12.58 2.58 2.47
C ASP A 219 14.02 3.11 2.39
N ALA A 220 14.72 3.15 3.52
CA ALA A 220 16.10 3.63 3.59
C ALA A 220 17.10 2.79 2.77
N GLN A 221 16.71 1.58 2.34
CA GLN A 221 17.53 0.70 1.50
C GLN A 221 17.15 0.83 0.01
N GLY A 222 16.24 1.75 -0.32
CA GLY A 222 15.78 1.97 -1.69
C GLY A 222 14.78 0.92 -2.18
N ARG A 223 14.18 0.13 -1.28
CA ARG A 223 13.15 -0.87 -1.63
C ARG A 223 11.77 -0.25 -1.53
N LEU A 224 10.83 -0.68 -2.40
CA LEU A 224 9.45 -0.22 -2.31
C LEU A 224 8.86 -0.51 -0.93
N ARG A 225 8.09 0.45 -0.39
CA ARG A 225 7.40 0.27 0.88
C ARG A 225 6.14 -0.58 0.72
N VAL A 226 5.82 -1.36 1.74
CA VAL A 226 4.60 -2.19 1.78
C VAL A 226 4.06 -2.31 3.19
N ALA A 227 2.74 -2.30 3.31
CA ALA A 227 2.03 -2.61 4.54
C ALA A 227 1.34 -3.97 4.44
N ALA A 228 1.03 -4.59 5.57
CA ALA A 228 0.27 -5.84 5.60
C ALA A 228 -0.71 -5.87 6.78
N ALA A 229 -1.91 -6.40 6.54
CA ALA A 229 -2.92 -6.54 7.56
C ALA A 229 -2.68 -7.76 8.46
N THR A 230 -2.98 -7.61 9.75
CA THR A 230 -3.02 -8.68 10.73
C THR A 230 -4.32 -8.62 11.55
N THR A 231 -4.48 -9.58 12.45
CA THR A 231 -5.60 -9.66 13.39
C THR A 231 -5.10 -9.73 14.85
N VAL A 232 -6.02 -9.95 15.78
CA VAL A 232 -5.74 -10.06 17.22
C VAL A 232 -5.45 -11.52 17.63
N GLY A 233 -4.96 -11.70 18.86
CA GLY A 233 -4.67 -13.04 19.42
C GLY A 233 -3.40 -13.68 18.87
N ASP A 234 -3.16 -14.95 19.23
CA ASP A 234 -1.90 -15.64 18.93
C ASP A 234 -1.68 -15.88 17.43
N GLY A 235 -2.73 -16.20 16.68
CA GLY A 235 -2.62 -16.34 15.21
C GLY A 235 -2.28 -15.01 14.51
N GLY A 236 -2.77 -13.89 15.02
CA GLY A 236 -2.38 -12.56 14.55
C GLY A 236 -0.93 -12.22 14.91
N PHE A 237 -0.46 -12.70 16.06
CA PHE A 237 0.91 -12.50 16.50
C PHE A 237 1.91 -13.29 15.66
N GLU A 238 1.70 -14.60 15.46
CA GLU A 238 2.57 -15.43 14.61
C GLU A 238 2.67 -14.86 13.19
N ARG A 239 1.53 -14.43 12.63
CA ARG A 239 1.48 -13.75 11.33
C ARG A 239 2.32 -12.48 11.34
N THR A 240 2.24 -11.69 12.40
CA THR A 240 3.03 -10.46 12.52
C THR A 240 4.53 -10.76 12.53
N GLU A 241 4.98 -11.77 13.27
CA GLU A 241 6.40 -12.17 13.29
C GLU A 241 6.91 -12.50 11.87
N ARG A 242 6.17 -13.32 11.12
CA ARG A 242 6.54 -13.66 9.74
C ARG A 242 6.54 -12.45 8.79
N LEU A 243 5.62 -11.51 8.97
CA LEU A 243 5.57 -10.28 8.18
C LEU A 243 6.76 -9.35 8.48
N ILE A 244 7.15 -9.25 9.76
CA ILE A 244 8.33 -8.52 10.18
C ILE A 244 9.60 -9.15 9.57
N ASP A 245 9.73 -10.48 9.63
CA ASP A 245 10.84 -11.21 9.02
C ASP A 245 10.89 -11.05 7.49
N ALA A 246 9.72 -10.94 6.85
CA ALA A 246 9.62 -10.62 5.41
C ALA A 246 10.02 -9.17 5.07
N GLY A 247 10.19 -8.31 6.06
CA GLY A 247 10.61 -6.92 5.90
C GLY A 247 9.48 -5.94 5.59
N VAL A 248 8.27 -6.19 6.11
CA VAL A 248 7.15 -5.25 6.02
C VAL A 248 7.49 -3.92 6.70
N ASP A 249 7.01 -2.80 6.13
CA ASP A 249 7.25 -1.47 6.70
C ASP A 249 6.21 -1.11 7.78
N ILE A 250 4.96 -1.53 7.57
CA ILE A 250 3.82 -1.21 8.44
C ILE A 250 2.92 -2.43 8.65
N ILE A 251 2.60 -2.73 9.91
CA ILE A 251 1.57 -3.69 10.28
C ILE A 251 0.26 -2.95 10.50
N VAL A 252 -0.83 -3.44 9.90
CA VAL A 252 -2.19 -2.89 10.07
C VAL A 252 -3.02 -3.87 10.89
N VAL A 253 -3.30 -3.56 12.15
CA VAL A 253 -4.27 -4.32 12.96
C VAL A 253 -5.67 -3.97 12.47
N ASP A 254 -6.27 -4.86 11.67
CA ASP A 254 -7.51 -4.62 10.93
C ASP A 254 -8.69 -5.40 11.52
N THR A 255 -9.51 -4.70 12.31
CA THR A 255 -10.74 -5.21 12.92
C THR A 255 -11.95 -4.31 12.59
N ALA A 256 -13.18 -4.84 12.69
CA ALA A 256 -14.38 -4.01 12.59
C ALA A 256 -14.55 -3.05 13.79
N HIS A 257 -14.03 -3.41 14.96
CA HIS A 257 -14.14 -2.61 16.18
C HIS A 257 -12.80 -2.46 16.91
N GLY A 258 -12.08 -1.38 16.58
CA GLY A 258 -10.74 -1.07 17.09
C GLY A 258 -10.70 -0.74 18.58
N HIS A 259 -11.82 -0.36 19.20
CA HIS A 259 -11.90 -0.04 20.63
C HIS A 259 -12.11 -1.28 21.52
N SER A 260 -11.57 -2.43 21.10
CA SER A 260 -11.62 -3.68 21.86
C SER A 260 -10.31 -3.90 22.61
N THR A 261 -10.37 -4.38 23.86
CA THR A 261 -9.18 -4.70 24.66
C THR A 261 -8.20 -5.60 23.91
N ARG A 262 -8.70 -6.57 23.14
CA ARG A 262 -7.85 -7.49 22.35
C ARG A 262 -7.04 -6.76 21.27
N VAL A 263 -7.56 -5.65 20.75
CA VAL A 263 -6.87 -4.81 19.76
C VAL A 263 -5.79 -3.99 20.45
N LEU A 264 -6.11 -3.37 21.59
CA LEU A 264 -5.14 -2.62 22.39
C LEU A 264 -3.97 -3.52 22.82
N GLU A 265 -4.26 -4.74 23.24
CA GLU A 265 -3.27 -5.77 23.57
C GLU A 265 -2.42 -6.16 22.36
N ALA A 266 -3.04 -6.37 21.19
CA ALA A 266 -2.32 -6.71 19.96
C ALA A 266 -1.35 -5.59 19.54
N VAL A 267 -1.78 -4.33 19.57
CA VAL A 267 -0.91 -3.17 19.28
C VAL A 267 0.29 -3.17 20.23
N ASN A 268 0.04 -3.24 21.55
CA ASN A 268 1.10 -3.30 22.56
C ASN A 268 2.07 -4.46 22.31
N ARG A 269 1.55 -5.64 21.97
CA ARG A 269 2.34 -6.85 21.75
C ARG A 269 3.24 -6.70 20.52
N ILE A 270 2.74 -6.11 19.43
CA ILE A 270 3.53 -5.85 18.21
C ILE A 270 4.66 -4.86 18.51
N LYS A 271 4.35 -3.75 19.20
CA LYS A 271 5.35 -2.74 19.58
C LYS A 271 6.47 -3.29 20.49
N ARG A 272 6.21 -4.35 21.26
CA ARG A 272 7.24 -5.02 22.08
C ARG A 272 8.22 -5.89 21.29
N ILE A 273 7.80 -6.46 20.16
CA ILE A 273 8.72 -7.27 19.32
C ILE A 273 9.63 -6.38 18.49
N SER A 274 9.08 -5.30 17.93
CA SER A 274 9.80 -4.43 17.00
C SER A 274 9.47 -2.98 17.25
N ASN A 275 10.53 -2.19 17.47
CA ASN A 275 10.46 -0.73 17.51
C ASN A 275 10.66 -0.09 16.12
N THR A 276 11.08 -0.89 15.14
CA THR A 276 11.36 -0.40 13.78
C THR A 276 10.10 -0.38 12.93
N VAL A 277 9.29 -1.44 13.02
CA VAL A 277 8.06 -1.57 12.24
C VAL A 277 6.98 -0.66 12.82
N GLN A 278 6.28 0.03 11.93
CA GLN A 278 5.21 0.94 12.33
C GLN A 278 3.89 0.18 12.45
N VAL A 279 3.00 0.66 13.32
CA VAL A 279 1.71 0.01 13.57
C VAL A 279 0.56 0.98 13.29
N ILE A 280 -0.29 0.62 12.34
CA ILE A 280 -1.61 1.24 12.14
C ILE A 280 -2.65 0.36 12.85
N ALA A 281 -3.60 0.95 13.57
CA ALA A 281 -4.69 0.20 14.17
C ALA A 281 -6.06 0.83 13.89
N GLY A 282 -7.07 -0.01 13.69
CA GLY A 282 -8.45 0.41 13.50
C GLY A 282 -9.40 -0.76 13.23
N ASN A 283 -10.68 -0.52 12.94
CA ASN A 283 -11.26 0.80 12.71
C ASN A 283 -11.89 1.41 13.96
N VAL A 284 -11.76 2.72 14.10
CA VAL A 284 -12.45 3.52 15.11
C VAL A 284 -13.32 4.58 14.47
N ALA A 285 -14.21 5.18 15.24
CA ALA A 285 -15.10 6.24 14.77
C ALA A 285 -15.37 7.33 15.83
N THR A 286 -14.62 7.34 16.94
CA THR A 286 -14.81 8.27 18.06
C THR A 286 -13.46 8.74 18.62
N THR A 287 -13.48 9.87 19.33
CA THR A 287 -12.33 10.47 20.00
C THR A 287 -11.72 9.52 21.04
N GLU A 288 -12.54 8.86 21.85
CA GLU A 288 -12.08 7.97 22.93
C GLU A 288 -11.40 6.72 22.38
N ALA A 289 -11.99 6.11 21.36
CA ALA A 289 -11.42 4.95 20.69
C ALA A 289 -10.07 5.28 20.04
N THR A 290 -9.96 6.49 19.48
CA THR A 290 -8.72 6.99 18.90
C THR A 290 -7.66 7.17 19.97
N GLN A 291 -7.99 7.84 21.09
CA GLN A 291 -7.08 8.02 22.21
C GLN A 291 -6.60 6.68 22.78
N ALA A 292 -7.50 5.70 22.95
CA ALA A 292 -7.15 4.38 23.47
C ALA A 292 -6.11 3.65 22.58
N LEU A 293 -6.22 3.76 21.26
CA LEU A 293 -5.24 3.18 20.34
C LEU A 293 -3.89 3.92 20.37
N ILE A 294 -3.92 5.25 20.50
CA ILE A 294 -2.71 6.06 20.67
C ILE A 294 -1.98 5.66 21.95
N ASP A 295 -2.71 5.56 23.06
CA ASP A 295 -2.16 5.18 24.37
C ASP A 295 -1.60 3.74 24.36
N ALA A 296 -2.18 2.85 23.56
CA ALA A 296 -1.67 1.49 23.33
C ALA A 296 -0.40 1.45 22.47
N GLY A 297 -0.02 2.56 21.83
CA GLY A 297 1.21 2.69 21.05
C GLY A 297 1.05 2.60 19.54
N ALA A 298 -0.16 2.79 18.99
CA ALA A 298 -0.36 2.90 17.55
C ALA A 298 0.39 4.12 16.98
N ASP A 299 1.10 3.93 15.86
CA ASP A 299 1.83 4.99 15.16
C ASP A 299 0.95 5.77 14.18
N ALA A 300 -0.26 5.27 13.91
CA ALA A 300 -1.35 5.92 13.17
C ALA A 300 -2.68 5.20 13.43
N VAL A 301 -3.80 5.90 13.25
CA VAL A 301 -5.15 5.38 13.54
C VAL A 301 -6.00 5.35 12.28
N LYS A 302 -6.64 4.20 12.01
CA LYS A 302 -7.54 3.99 10.88
C LYS A 302 -9.00 4.22 11.28
N VAL A 303 -9.68 5.10 10.57
CA VAL A 303 -10.98 5.67 10.96
C VAL A 303 -12.06 5.35 9.92
N GLY A 304 -13.17 4.79 10.40
CA GLY A 304 -14.38 4.57 9.61
C GLY A 304 -15.09 3.27 9.95
N ILE A 305 -16.32 3.36 10.46
CA ILE A 305 -17.17 2.21 10.74
C ILE A 305 -18.43 2.28 9.87
N GLY A 306 -18.52 1.33 8.94
CA GLY A 306 -19.61 1.23 7.95
C GLY A 306 -19.67 2.22 6.77
N PRO A 307 -18.69 3.10 6.46
CA PRO A 307 -18.81 4.02 5.32
C PRO A 307 -18.50 3.35 3.97
N GLY A 308 -17.91 2.15 3.97
CA GLY A 308 -17.48 1.47 2.75
C GLY A 308 -18.65 1.13 1.83
N SER A 309 -18.46 1.25 0.51
CA SER A 309 -19.53 1.08 -0.50
C SER A 309 -20.17 -0.31 -0.55
N ILE A 310 -19.57 -1.29 0.13
CA ILE A 310 -20.00 -2.69 0.19
C ILE A 310 -20.16 -3.18 1.63
N CYS A 311 -20.06 -2.28 2.60
CA CYS A 311 -20.21 -2.59 4.02
C CYS A 311 -21.66 -2.37 4.43
N THR A 312 -22.23 -3.34 5.14
CA THR A 312 -23.61 -3.29 5.63
C THR A 312 -23.69 -3.22 7.16
N THR A 313 -22.56 -3.05 7.87
CA THR A 313 -22.51 -2.91 9.35
C THR A 313 -23.56 -1.94 9.89
N ARG A 314 -23.71 -0.76 9.26
CA ARG A 314 -24.72 0.24 9.69
C ARG A 314 -26.16 -0.25 9.56
N ILE A 315 -26.43 -1.12 8.60
CA ILE A 315 -27.77 -1.65 8.33
C ILE A 315 -28.04 -2.89 9.18
N VAL A 316 -27.08 -3.81 9.25
CA VAL A 316 -27.24 -5.12 9.90
C VAL A 316 -27.06 -5.00 11.41
N ALA A 317 -26.02 -4.30 11.87
CA ALA A 317 -25.73 -4.13 13.30
C ALA A 317 -26.29 -2.81 13.87
N GLY A 318 -26.66 -1.84 13.04
CA GLY A 318 -27.13 -0.53 13.50
C GLY A 318 -26.01 0.38 14.05
N VAL A 319 -24.74 0.05 13.80
CA VAL A 319 -23.58 0.74 14.38
C VAL A 319 -22.78 1.50 13.31
N GLY A 320 -22.42 2.75 13.61
CA GLY A 320 -21.50 3.55 12.81
C GLY A 320 -21.64 5.05 13.09
N VAL A 321 -20.72 5.84 12.51
CA VAL A 321 -20.73 7.31 12.56
C VAL A 321 -20.52 7.85 11.15
N PRO A 322 -21.28 8.86 10.68
CA PRO A 322 -21.01 9.53 9.40
C PRO A 322 -19.54 9.91 9.23
N GLN A 323 -18.97 9.61 8.05
CA GLN A 323 -17.51 9.45 7.91
C GLN A 323 -16.75 10.75 8.15
N LEU A 324 -17.29 11.89 7.72
CA LEU A 324 -16.64 13.19 7.92
C LEU A 324 -16.57 13.53 9.41
N THR A 325 -17.67 13.34 10.15
CA THR A 325 -17.69 13.52 11.60
C THR A 325 -16.74 12.54 12.31
N ALA A 326 -16.71 11.28 11.91
CA ALA A 326 -15.79 10.29 12.49
C ALA A 326 -14.31 10.70 12.32
N ILE A 327 -13.95 11.24 11.15
CA ILE A 327 -12.61 11.77 10.89
C ILE A 327 -12.31 12.95 11.82
N MET A 328 -13.22 13.93 11.89
CA MET A 328 -13.03 15.12 12.74
C MET A 328 -12.85 14.75 14.22
N ASP A 329 -13.67 13.82 14.73
CA ASP A 329 -13.58 13.33 16.12
C ASP A 329 -12.24 12.63 16.40
N ALA A 330 -11.78 11.77 15.47
CA ALA A 330 -10.48 11.11 15.61
C ALA A 330 -9.31 12.11 15.56
N VAL A 331 -9.38 13.08 14.64
CA VAL A 331 -8.36 14.14 14.49
C VAL A 331 -8.23 14.98 15.75
N GLU A 332 -9.31 15.22 16.49
CA GLU A 332 -9.27 15.96 17.76
C GLU A 332 -8.35 15.29 18.81
N ALA A 333 -8.41 13.96 18.93
CA ALA A 333 -7.50 13.21 19.79
C ALA A 333 -6.08 13.15 19.19
N ALA A 334 -5.99 12.81 17.90
CA ALA A 334 -4.73 12.48 17.25
C ALA A 334 -3.78 13.69 17.08
N LYS A 335 -4.33 14.90 16.85
CA LYS A 335 -3.53 16.14 16.74
C LYS A 335 -2.73 16.43 18.01
N LYS A 336 -3.27 16.14 19.20
CA LYS A 336 -2.59 16.39 20.49
C LYS A 336 -1.34 15.53 20.66
N ALA A 337 -1.32 14.34 20.03
CA ALA A 337 -0.23 13.36 20.12
C ALA A 337 0.67 13.31 18.87
N ASP A 338 0.43 14.20 17.89
CA ASP A 338 1.06 14.17 16.55
C ASP A 338 1.00 12.77 15.91
N ILE A 339 -0.19 12.16 15.95
CA ILE A 339 -0.45 10.84 15.36
C ILE A 339 -1.26 11.01 14.06
N PRO A 340 -0.84 10.40 12.94
CA PRO A 340 -1.60 10.48 11.70
C PRO A 340 -2.94 9.75 11.75
N VAL A 341 -3.93 10.32 11.06
CA VAL A 341 -5.27 9.74 10.89
C VAL A 341 -5.48 9.28 9.44
N ILE A 342 -5.98 8.06 9.27
CA ILE A 342 -6.28 7.46 7.97
C ILE A 342 -7.80 7.35 7.80
N ALA A 343 -8.36 8.07 6.83
CA ALA A 343 -9.77 7.98 6.47
C ALA A 343 -10.03 6.73 5.60
N ASP A 344 -10.75 5.73 6.13
CA ASP A 344 -11.02 4.45 5.46
C ASP A 344 -12.49 4.30 5.05
N GLY A 345 -12.74 4.34 3.73
CA GLY A 345 -14.05 4.13 3.13
C GLY A 345 -14.89 5.40 2.92
N GLY A 346 -15.98 5.27 2.15
CA GLY A 346 -16.92 6.36 1.84
C GLY A 346 -16.50 7.32 0.72
N ILE A 347 -15.27 7.23 0.22
CA ILE A 347 -14.73 8.10 -0.84
C ILE A 347 -15.19 7.58 -2.21
N LYS A 348 -16.03 8.36 -2.90
CA LYS A 348 -16.58 8.04 -4.23
C LYS A 348 -15.91 8.88 -5.33
N PHE A 349 -15.48 10.09 -5.00
CA PHE A 349 -14.85 11.02 -5.94
C PHE A 349 -13.58 11.64 -5.33
N SER A 350 -12.75 12.24 -6.18
CA SER A 350 -11.57 12.99 -5.73
C SER A 350 -11.92 14.17 -4.81
N GLY A 351 -13.14 14.72 -4.93
CA GLY A 351 -13.66 15.71 -3.99
C GLY A 351 -13.87 15.17 -2.58
N ASP A 352 -14.26 13.90 -2.42
CA ASP A 352 -14.42 13.27 -1.10
C ASP A 352 -13.06 13.03 -0.44
N LEU A 353 -12.05 12.64 -1.24
CA LEU A 353 -10.66 12.58 -0.81
C LEU A 353 -10.21 13.95 -0.30
N ALA A 354 -10.47 15.02 -1.05
CA ALA A 354 -10.13 16.38 -0.64
C ALA A 354 -10.84 16.78 0.67
N LYS A 355 -12.14 16.49 0.81
CA LYS A 355 -12.90 16.76 2.04
C LYS A 355 -12.35 15.98 3.24
N ALA A 356 -11.97 14.72 3.06
CA ALA A 356 -11.37 13.91 4.13
C ALA A 356 -10.04 14.50 4.64
N LEU A 357 -9.16 14.92 3.72
CA LEU A 357 -7.87 15.53 4.09
C LEU A 357 -8.04 16.95 4.65
N ALA A 358 -8.98 17.73 4.11
CA ALA A 358 -9.35 19.04 4.67
C ALA A 358 -9.89 18.93 6.11
N ALA A 359 -10.62 17.85 6.43
CA ALA A 359 -11.08 17.56 7.79
C ALA A 359 -9.93 17.15 8.74
N GLY A 360 -8.70 17.02 8.24
CA GLY A 360 -7.49 16.78 9.02
C GLY A 360 -6.97 15.35 9.00
N ALA A 361 -7.55 14.45 8.19
CA ALA A 361 -6.89 13.17 7.92
C ALA A 361 -5.58 13.40 7.15
N ASP A 362 -4.54 12.63 7.45
CA ASP A 362 -3.27 12.70 6.74
C ASP A 362 -3.33 11.91 5.43
N ILE A 363 -4.07 10.80 5.42
CA ILE A 363 -4.13 9.83 4.32
C ILE A 363 -5.57 9.34 4.14
N ALA A 364 -5.93 8.97 2.92
CA ALA A 364 -7.13 8.20 2.63
C ALA A 364 -6.80 6.76 2.20
N MET A 365 -7.52 5.80 2.77
CA MET A 365 -7.54 4.42 2.32
C MET A 365 -8.72 4.18 1.36
N VAL A 366 -8.41 3.65 0.18
CA VAL A 366 -9.34 3.55 -0.93
C VAL A 366 -9.47 2.09 -1.39
N GLY A 367 -10.72 1.64 -1.55
CA GLY A 367 -11.06 0.30 -2.05
C GLY A 367 -11.69 0.33 -3.43
N SER A 368 -12.99 0.66 -3.51
CA SER A 368 -13.82 0.55 -4.73
C SER A 368 -13.31 1.34 -5.93
N LEU A 369 -12.65 2.48 -5.70
CA LEU A 369 -12.06 3.27 -6.78
C LEU A 369 -10.90 2.55 -7.47
N LEU A 370 -10.16 1.71 -6.74
CA LEU A 370 -9.02 0.94 -7.24
C LEU A 370 -9.42 -0.48 -7.68
N ALA A 371 -10.49 -1.05 -7.10
CA ALA A 371 -10.91 -2.45 -7.32
C ALA A 371 -11.00 -2.89 -8.80
N GLY A 372 -11.33 -1.96 -9.71
CA GLY A 372 -11.49 -2.24 -11.15
C GLY A 372 -10.22 -2.12 -12.00
N THR A 373 -9.04 -1.94 -11.41
CA THR A 373 -7.80 -1.71 -12.17
C THR A 373 -7.08 -3.01 -12.53
N ASP A 374 -6.08 -2.91 -13.41
CA ASP A 374 -5.30 -4.06 -13.89
C ASP A 374 -4.61 -4.82 -12.74
N GLU A 375 -4.10 -4.08 -11.76
CA GLU A 375 -3.22 -4.59 -10.70
C GLU A 375 -3.98 -5.24 -9.54
N THR A 376 -5.31 -5.12 -9.50
CA THR A 376 -6.12 -5.79 -8.47
C THR A 376 -6.21 -7.30 -8.74
N PRO A 377 -6.37 -8.13 -7.70
CA PRO A 377 -6.56 -9.57 -7.88
C PRO A 377 -7.85 -9.90 -8.67
N GLY A 378 -7.86 -11.08 -9.29
CA GLY A 378 -9.01 -11.60 -10.03
C GLY A 378 -9.04 -11.20 -11.50
N GLU A 379 -9.95 -11.85 -12.24
CA GLU A 379 -10.04 -11.73 -13.69
C GLU A 379 -11.01 -10.63 -14.14
N VAL A 380 -10.74 -10.08 -15.32
CA VAL A 380 -11.67 -9.19 -16.02
C VAL A 380 -12.68 -10.06 -16.78
N PHE A 381 -13.97 -9.84 -16.54
CA PHE A 381 -15.04 -10.58 -17.22
C PHE A 381 -16.00 -9.62 -17.95
N LEU A 382 -16.64 -10.14 -18.99
CA LEU A 382 -17.60 -9.38 -19.81
C LEU A 382 -19.01 -9.54 -19.26
N TRP A 383 -19.71 -8.44 -19.02
CA TRP A 383 -21.12 -8.43 -18.64
C TRP A 383 -21.86 -7.36 -19.44
N GLN A 384 -22.92 -7.75 -20.16
CA GLN A 384 -23.71 -6.84 -21.02
C GLN A 384 -22.85 -5.95 -21.93
N GLY A 385 -21.79 -6.53 -22.51
CA GLY A 385 -20.90 -5.85 -23.45
C GLY A 385 -19.90 -4.86 -22.82
N ARG A 386 -19.78 -4.82 -21.49
CA ARG A 386 -18.77 -4.03 -20.78
C ARG A 386 -17.89 -4.93 -19.90
N SER A 387 -16.65 -4.51 -19.70
CA SER A 387 -15.68 -5.23 -18.86
C SER A 387 -15.83 -4.83 -17.39
N TYR A 388 -15.82 -5.81 -16.50
CA TYR A 388 -15.93 -5.66 -15.05
C TYR A 388 -14.89 -6.50 -14.32
N LYS A 389 -14.66 -6.17 -13.05
CA LYS A 389 -13.96 -7.01 -12.07
C LYS A 389 -14.84 -7.26 -10.86
N ALA A 390 -14.65 -8.41 -10.21
CA ALA A 390 -15.34 -8.75 -8.98
C ALA A 390 -14.85 -7.88 -7.81
N TYR A 391 -15.76 -7.43 -6.95
CA TYR A 391 -15.44 -6.62 -5.79
C TYR A 391 -16.32 -7.01 -4.62
N ARG A 392 -15.73 -7.27 -3.45
CA ARG A 392 -16.49 -7.75 -2.28
C ARG A 392 -15.97 -7.24 -0.96
N GLY A 393 -16.88 -7.09 -0.01
CA GLY A 393 -16.59 -6.66 1.35
C GLY A 393 -15.92 -7.76 2.13
N MET A 394 -15.00 -7.41 3.03
CA MET A 394 -14.44 -8.39 3.96
C MET A 394 -15.52 -9.01 4.87
N GLY A 395 -16.67 -8.35 5.02
CA GLY A 395 -17.84 -8.88 5.73
C GLY A 395 -18.80 -9.68 4.85
N SER A 396 -18.49 -9.92 3.58
CA SER A 396 -19.30 -10.79 2.71
C SER A 396 -19.11 -12.26 3.12
N VAL A 397 -20.13 -13.08 2.87
CA VAL A 397 -20.05 -14.53 3.14
C VAL A 397 -18.83 -15.16 2.47
N GLY A 398 -18.58 -14.82 1.20
CA GLY A 398 -17.47 -15.39 0.45
C GLY A 398 -16.09 -14.94 0.94
N ALA A 399 -15.97 -13.74 1.54
CA ALA A 399 -14.72 -13.27 2.14
C ALA A 399 -14.53 -13.86 3.54
N MET A 400 -15.59 -13.92 4.35
CA MET A 400 -15.57 -14.48 5.70
C MET A 400 -15.21 -15.97 5.68
N ALA A 401 -15.79 -16.73 4.74
CA ALA A 401 -15.46 -18.14 4.51
C ALA A 401 -13.99 -18.38 4.12
N ARG A 402 -13.28 -17.34 3.64
CA ARG A 402 -11.86 -17.38 3.27
C ARG A 402 -10.92 -16.75 4.30
N GLY A 403 -11.39 -16.52 5.54
CA GLY A 403 -10.52 -16.16 6.66
C GLY A 403 -10.64 -14.74 7.20
N SER A 404 -11.74 -14.03 6.87
CA SER A 404 -12.03 -12.71 7.45
C SER A 404 -13.16 -12.71 8.49
N ALA A 405 -13.70 -13.87 8.85
CA ALA A 405 -14.77 -14.01 9.85
C ALA A 405 -14.39 -13.47 11.25
N ASP A 406 -13.12 -13.60 11.64
CA ASP A 406 -12.61 -13.10 12.93
C ASP A 406 -12.62 -11.57 13.01
N ARG A 407 -12.55 -10.86 11.85
CA ARG A 407 -12.71 -9.40 11.78
C ARG A 407 -14.04 -8.94 12.36
N TYR A 408 -15.07 -9.78 12.25
CA TYR A 408 -16.45 -9.56 12.66
C TYR A 408 -16.85 -10.45 13.85
N PHE A 409 -15.87 -10.98 14.61
CA PHE A 409 -16.10 -11.79 15.81
C PHE A 409 -16.89 -13.09 15.57
N GLN A 410 -16.80 -13.64 14.35
CA GLN A 410 -17.54 -14.83 13.92
C GLN A 410 -16.65 -16.04 13.61
N GLN A 411 -15.41 -16.05 14.11
CA GLN A 411 -14.43 -17.12 13.84
C GLN A 411 -14.87 -18.53 14.30
N ASP A 412 -15.77 -18.61 15.30
CA ASP A 412 -16.23 -19.88 15.85
C ASP A 412 -17.43 -20.48 15.08
N ILE A 413 -17.97 -19.75 14.08
CA ILE A 413 -19.10 -20.20 13.26
C ILE A 413 -18.57 -21.01 12.08
N LYS A 414 -18.70 -22.34 12.16
CA LYS A 414 -18.24 -23.28 11.11
C LYS A 414 -19.20 -23.44 9.94
N ASP A 415 -20.49 -23.21 10.17
CA ASP A 415 -21.53 -23.29 9.14
C ASP A 415 -21.67 -21.92 8.46
N THR A 416 -21.27 -21.85 7.20
CA THR A 416 -21.32 -20.61 6.40
C THR A 416 -22.74 -20.06 6.28
N LEU A 417 -23.80 -20.89 6.39
CA LEU A 417 -25.20 -20.44 6.36
C LEU A 417 -25.62 -19.72 7.65
N LYS A 418 -24.86 -19.88 8.74
CA LYS A 418 -25.12 -19.21 10.02
C LYS A 418 -24.29 -17.95 10.22
N LEU A 419 -23.44 -17.60 9.27
CA LEU A 419 -22.73 -16.32 9.29
C LEU A 419 -23.73 -15.18 9.13
N VAL A 420 -23.51 -14.11 9.88
CA VAL A 420 -24.26 -12.85 9.77
C VAL A 420 -23.36 -11.85 9.02
N PRO A 421 -23.47 -11.74 7.69
CA PRO A 421 -22.55 -10.94 6.90
C PRO A 421 -22.79 -9.44 7.11
N GLU A 422 -21.70 -8.71 7.29
CA GLU A 422 -21.65 -7.24 7.37
C GLU A 422 -21.10 -6.61 6.08
N GLY A 423 -21.16 -7.36 4.97
CA GLY A 423 -20.84 -6.86 3.64
C GLY A 423 -21.47 -7.67 2.53
N ILE A 424 -21.35 -7.14 1.31
CA ILE A 424 -21.90 -7.71 0.08
C ILE A 424 -20.80 -8.00 -0.96
N GLU A 425 -21.16 -8.75 -1.99
CA GLU A 425 -20.36 -8.96 -3.19
C GLU A 425 -21.02 -8.26 -4.37
N GLY A 426 -20.21 -7.71 -5.27
CA GLY A 426 -20.66 -7.00 -6.45
C GLY A 426 -19.58 -6.96 -7.52
N GLN A 427 -19.78 -6.09 -8.50
CA GLN A 427 -18.84 -5.88 -9.59
C GLN A 427 -18.59 -4.39 -9.80
N VAL A 428 -17.38 -4.05 -10.21
CA VAL A 428 -16.96 -2.69 -10.55
C VAL A 428 -16.52 -2.65 -12.00
N ALA A 429 -16.81 -1.54 -12.68
CA ALA A 429 -16.37 -1.36 -14.06
C ALA A 429 -14.84 -1.43 -14.14
N TYR A 430 -14.32 -2.03 -15.20
CA TYR A 430 -12.89 -2.06 -15.49
C TYR A 430 -12.37 -0.65 -15.80
N LYS A 431 -11.20 -0.30 -15.23
CA LYS A 431 -10.63 1.06 -15.24
C LYS A 431 -9.25 1.18 -15.89
N GLY A 432 -8.66 0.07 -16.34
CA GLY A 432 -7.28 0.04 -16.81
C GLY A 432 -6.25 0.20 -15.67
N PRO A 433 -5.06 0.77 -15.93
CA PRO A 433 -3.98 0.83 -14.96
C PRO A 433 -4.29 1.73 -13.76
N VAL A 434 -3.89 1.32 -12.55
CA VAL A 434 -4.14 2.08 -11.31
C VAL A 434 -3.51 3.48 -11.33
N GLY A 435 -2.38 3.64 -12.02
CA GLY A 435 -1.69 4.93 -12.16
C GLY A 435 -2.59 6.04 -12.70
N ASN A 436 -3.51 5.72 -13.63
CA ASN A 436 -4.46 6.69 -14.16
C ASN A 436 -5.47 7.15 -13.10
N VAL A 437 -5.99 6.21 -12.31
CA VAL A 437 -6.95 6.51 -11.23
C VAL A 437 -6.28 7.36 -10.15
N VAL A 438 -5.08 6.98 -9.73
CA VAL A 438 -4.29 7.70 -8.73
C VAL A 438 -3.95 9.11 -9.21
N HIS A 439 -3.55 9.28 -10.47
CA HIS A 439 -3.30 10.58 -11.06
C HIS A 439 -4.53 11.51 -10.99
N GLN A 440 -5.72 11.00 -11.31
CA GLN A 440 -6.96 11.78 -11.23
C GLN A 440 -7.34 12.14 -9.79
N LEU A 441 -7.12 11.24 -8.82
CA LEU A 441 -7.35 11.52 -7.40
C LEU A 441 -6.41 12.61 -6.88
N ALA A 442 -5.11 12.49 -7.17
CA ALA A 442 -4.11 13.49 -6.81
C ALA A 442 -4.36 14.85 -7.50
N GLY A 443 -4.77 14.83 -8.77
CA GLY A 443 -5.13 16.04 -9.52
C GLY A 443 -6.35 16.75 -8.94
N GLY A 444 -7.40 16.01 -8.56
CA GLY A 444 -8.58 16.59 -7.91
C GLY A 444 -8.27 17.18 -6.54
N LEU A 445 -7.39 16.55 -5.76
CA LEU A 445 -6.90 17.10 -4.49
C LEU A 445 -6.14 18.42 -4.69
N ARG A 446 -5.20 18.46 -5.64
CA ARG A 446 -4.45 19.68 -6.00
C ARG A 446 -5.37 20.81 -6.44
N ALA A 447 -6.40 20.49 -7.24
CA ALA A 447 -7.39 21.48 -7.64
C ALA A 447 -8.16 22.04 -6.42
N ALA A 448 -8.60 21.18 -5.49
CA ALA A 448 -9.27 21.62 -4.27
C ALA A 448 -8.36 22.51 -3.40
N MET A 449 -7.08 22.15 -3.26
CA MET A 449 -6.09 22.99 -2.56
C MET A 449 -5.88 24.34 -3.25
N GLY A 450 -5.89 24.38 -4.58
CA GLY A 450 -5.85 25.62 -5.36
C GLY A 450 -7.07 26.52 -5.10
N TYR A 451 -8.28 25.95 -5.00
CA TYR A 451 -9.51 26.70 -4.67
C TYR A 451 -9.53 27.22 -3.23
N VAL A 452 -8.96 26.47 -2.28
CA VAL A 452 -8.86 26.90 -0.87
C VAL A 452 -7.67 27.82 -0.62
N GLY A 453 -6.66 27.81 -1.50
CA GLY A 453 -5.45 28.61 -1.38
C GLY A 453 -4.41 28.02 -0.43
N ALA A 454 -4.23 26.69 -0.46
CA ALA A 454 -3.36 25.97 0.46
C ALA A 454 -2.14 25.36 -0.24
N ARG A 455 -0.92 25.74 0.18
CA ARG A 455 0.34 25.28 -0.43
C ARG A 455 0.68 23.83 -0.12
N ASN A 456 0.24 23.33 1.01
CA ASN A 456 0.49 21.97 1.50
C ASN A 456 -0.71 21.47 2.31
N LEU A 457 -0.73 20.20 2.69
CA LEU A 457 -1.86 19.59 3.41
C LEU A 457 -2.09 20.16 4.81
N ALA A 458 -1.06 20.65 5.49
CA ALA A 458 -1.21 21.31 6.80
C ALA A 458 -2.00 22.62 6.64
N GLU A 459 -1.57 23.49 5.71
CA GLU A 459 -2.33 24.69 5.37
C GLU A 459 -3.74 24.37 4.87
N PHE A 460 -3.92 23.25 4.16
CA PHE A 460 -5.22 22.85 3.63
C PHE A 460 -6.19 22.53 4.76
N SER A 461 -5.76 21.78 5.77
CA SER A 461 -6.59 21.52 6.96
C SER A 461 -6.87 22.79 7.79
N GLU A 462 -5.90 23.71 7.88
CA GLU A 462 -6.06 24.96 8.64
C GLU A 462 -6.99 25.97 7.96
N LYS A 463 -6.91 26.09 6.63
CA LYS A 463 -7.71 27.06 5.84
C LYS A 463 -9.08 26.53 5.43
N ALA A 464 -9.30 25.21 5.48
CA ALA A 464 -10.54 24.62 5.01
C ALA A 464 -11.74 25.05 5.86
N GLU A 465 -12.71 25.70 5.22
CA GLU A 465 -14.03 25.95 5.78
C GLU A 465 -15.06 25.09 5.05
N PHE A 466 -15.86 24.34 5.81
CA PHE A 466 -16.97 23.54 5.25
C PHE A 466 -18.28 24.32 5.27
N VAL A 467 -19.06 24.20 4.20
CA VAL A 467 -20.44 24.69 4.11
C VAL A 467 -21.37 23.49 4.06
N ARG A 468 -22.34 23.43 4.99
CA ARG A 468 -23.39 22.42 4.96
C ARG A 468 -24.36 22.69 3.81
N ILE A 469 -24.73 21.64 3.09
CA ILE A 469 -25.68 21.71 1.99
C ILE A 469 -26.90 20.84 2.29
N THR A 470 -28.00 21.11 1.60
CA THR A 470 -29.17 20.24 1.60
C THR A 470 -29.06 19.21 0.48
N SER A 471 -29.96 18.22 0.44
CA SER A 471 -30.04 17.28 -0.69
C SER A 471 -30.28 17.97 -2.04
N ALA A 472 -30.92 19.15 -2.05
CA ALA A 472 -31.07 19.96 -3.26
C ALA A 472 -29.71 20.54 -3.70
N GLY A 473 -28.87 20.98 -2.74
CA GLY A 473 -27.50 21.44 -3.03
C GLY A 473 -26.61 20.30 -3.54
N LEU A 474 -26.78 19.07 -3.04
CA LEU A 474 -26.05 17.92 -3.60
C LEU A 474 -26.45 17.66 -5.05
N ARG A 475 -27.75 17.68 -5.36
CA ARG A 475 -28.25 17.53 -6.73
C ARG A 475 -27.74 18.64 -7.66
N GLU A 476 -27.67 19.88 -7.17
CA GLU A 476 -27.05 21.01 -7.89
C GLU A 476 -25.54 20.80 -8.11
N SER A 477 -24.84 20.21 -7.14
CA SER A 477 -23.39 19.96 -7.24
C SER A 477 -23.03 18.94 -8.32
N HIS A 478 -23.93 17.99 -8.59
CA HIS A 478 -23.77 17.02 -9.68
C HIS A 478 -24.21 17.63 -11.03
N VAL A 479 -23.73 17.04 -12.13
CA VAL A 479 -24.21 17.40 -13.48
C VAL A 479 -25.73 17.20 -13.54
N HIS A 480 -26.46 18.26 -13.87
CA HIS A 480 -27.93 18.27 -13.97
C HIS A 480 -28.39 18.94 -15.27
N ASP A 481 -29.62 18.65 -15.68
CA ASP A 481 -30.30 19.23 -16.87
C ASP A 481 -29.61 19.00 -18.23
N VAL A 482 -28.74 17.99 -18.34
CA VAL A 482 -28.09 17.58 -19.60
C VAL A 482 -27.94 16.06 -19.71
N THR A 483 -27.85 15.56 -20.94
CA THR A 483 -27.48 14.17 -21.23
C THR A 483 -25.98 14.05 -21.39
N ILE A 484 -25.33 13.25 -20.55
CA ILE A 484 -23.89 12.97 -20.65
C ILE A 484 -23.62 12.14 -21.90
N THR A 485 -22.90 12.70 -22.87
CA THR A 485 -22.53 12.01 -24.12
C THR A 485 -21.15 11.34 -24.04
N ARG A 486 -20.27 11.82 -23.17
CA ARG A 486 -18.94 11.28 -22.89
C ARG A 486 -18.61 11.44 -21.41
N GLU A 487 -18.33 10.34 -20.73
CA GLU A 487 -17.92 10.36 -19.33
C GLU A 487 -16.46 10.78 -19.19
N SER A 488 -16.14 11.47 -18.10
CA SER A 488 -14.76 11.82 -17.75
C SER A 488 -14.20 10.82 -16.74
N PRO A 489 -12.89 10.48 -16.78
CA PRO A 489 -12.30 9.48 -15.90
C PRO A 489 -12.48 9.74 -14.39
N ASN A 490 -12.58 11.00 -14.00
CA ASN A 490 -12.77 11.47 -12.61
C ASN A 490 -14.24 11.59 -12.18
N TYR A 491 -15.20 11.36 -13.09
CA TYR A 491 -16.64 11.44 -12.82
C TYR A 491 -17.43 10.39 -13.64
N PRO A 492 -17.25 9.09 -13.33
CA PRO A 492 -18.02 8.03 -13.98
C PRO A 492 -19.44 7.96 -13.40
N GLY A 493 -20.47 8.08 -14.24
CA GLY A 493 -21.86 7.79 -13.86
C GLY A 493 -22.45 8.66 -12.75
N GLY A 494 -22.31 9.98 -12.82
CA GLY A 494 -23.07 10.91 -11.97
C GLY A 494 -24.57 10.57 -12.02
N ARG A 495 -25.12 10.13 -10.89
CA ARG A 495 -26.55 9.85 -10.71
C ARG A 495 -27.08 10.67 -9.56
#